data_AF-A0A9D3YYZ0-F1
#
_entry.id   AF-A0A9D3YYZ0-F1
#
_cell.length_a   1.000
_cell.length_b   1.000
_cell.length_c   1.000
_cell.angle_alpha   90.00
_cell.angle_beta   90.00
_cell.angle_gamma   90.00
#
_symmetry.space_group_name_H-M   'P 1'
#
loop_
_entity.id
_entity.type
_entity.pdbx_description
1 polymer ?
#
loop_
_entity_poly.entity_id
_entity_poly.type
_entity_poly.pdbx_seq_one_letter_code
_entity_poly.pdbx_strand_id
1 'polypeptide(L)'
;MPKDGKGFVIFYLTKVTSLPINSIFRLKVSVHETTRQGASIRVYDYYNPEKSCMKQYSISTEKANTVSMTSDQCQCVQSQCSQPVDDELCRTASTLASE
;
A
#
# COMPACT_ATOMS: atom_id res chain seq x y z
N MET A 1 -5.35 -2.49 -17.23
CA MET A 1 -4.21 -3.42 -17.23
C MET A 1 -3.45 -3.30 -18.55
N PRO A 2 -2.10 -3.37 -18.55
CA PRO A 2 -1.33 -3.30 -19.79
C PRO A 2 -1.70 -4.47 -20.70
N LYS A 3 -1.88 -4.21 -22.00
CA LYS A 3 -2.28 -5.22 -22.98
C LYS A 3 -1.16 -6.23 -23.29
N ASP A 4 0.11 -5.86 -23.02
CA ASP A 4 1.30 -6.65 -23.41
C ASP A 4 2.28 -6.96 -22.26
N GLY A 5 1.95 -6.63 -21.00
CA GLY A 5 2.94 -6.67 -19.90
C GLY A 5 2.35 -7.09 -18.57
N LYS A 6 2.83 -8.20 -18.03
CA LYS A 6 2.45 -8.72 -16.70
C LYS A 6 2.81 -7.69 -15.63
N GLY A 7 1.84 -7.29 -14.80
CA GLY A 7 2.04 -6.41 -13.63
C GLY A 7 2.81 -7.08 -12.48
N PHE A 8 3.60 -8.11 -12.77
CA PHE A 8 4.35 -8.91 -11.81
C PHE A 8 5.60 -9.49 -12.45
N VAL A 9 6.60 -9.78 -11.63
CA VAL A 9 7.82 -10.49 -12.00
C VAL A 9 8.00 -11.66 -11.04
N ILE A 10 8.40 -12.82 -11.55
CA ILE A 10 8.66 -14.03 -10.75
C ILE A 10 10.15 -14.33 -10.81
N PHE A 11 10.76 -14.51 -9.64
CA PHE A 11 12.14 -14.95 -9.51
C PHE A 11 12.16 -16.37 -8.92
N TYR A 12 12.85 -17.28 -9.59
CA TYR A 12 13.11 -18.61 -9.08
C TYR A 12 14.47 -18.62 -8.41
N LEU A 13 14.47 -18.71 -7.07
CA LEU A 13 15.69 -18.80 -6.29
C LEU A 13 16.01 -20.27 -6.04
N THR A 14 17.14 -20.75 -6.55
CA THR A 14 17.58 -22.15 -6.38
C THR A 14 18.09 -22.45 -4.97
N LYS A 15 18.54 -21.41 -4.25
CA LYS A 15 19.04 -21.50 -2.89
C LYS A 15 18.72 -20.21 -2.13
N VAL A 16 18.30 -20.37 -0.88
CA VAL A 16 18.11 -19.28 0.09
C VAL A 16 18.99 -19.58 1.30
N THR A 17 19.67 -18.57 1.84
CA THR A 17 20.51 -18.69 3.03
C THR A 17 19.96 -17.82 4.15
N SER A 18 20.48 -17.98 5.37
CA SER A 18 20.15 -17.12 6.51
C SER A 18 20.78 -15.72 6.43
N LEU A 19 21.71 -15.52 5.50
CA LEU A 19 22.37 -14.23 5.29
C LEU A 19 21.52 -13.35 4.37
N PRO A 20 21.51 -12.02 4.59
CA PRO A 20 20.81 -11.10 3.71
C PRO A 20 21.31 -11.20 2.27
N ILE A 21 20.39 -11.48 1.34
CA ILE A 21 20.66 -11.41 -0.10
C ILE A 21 20.10 -10.08 -0.61
N ASN A 22 20.99 -9.16 -0.98
CA ASN A 22 20.60 -7.86 -1.51
C ASN A 22 20.46 -7.94 -3.04
N SER A 23 19.23 -7.86 -3.53
CA SER A 23 18.93 -7.79 -4.97
C SER A 23 18.18 -6.49 -5.27
N ILE A 24 18.72 -5.69 -6.18
CA ILE A 24 18.15 -4.38 -6.56
C ILE A 24 17.71 -4.46 -8.02
N PHE A 25 16.45 -4.13 -8.28
CA PHE A 25 15.90 -4.00 -9.62
C PHE A 25 15.33 -2.60 -9.82
N ARG A 26 15.43 -2.08 -11.05
CA ARG A 26 14.88 -0.77 -11.42
C ARG A 26 13.63 -0.98 -12.26
N LEU A 27 12.52 -0.37 -11.83
CA LEU A 27 11.27 -0.38 -12.56
C LEU A 27 11.13 0.95 -13.32
N LYS A 28 10.91 0.88 -14.64
CA LYS A 28 10.60 2.07 -15.45
C LYS A 28 9.08 2.27 -15.45
N VAL A 29 8.63 3.38 -14.87
CA VAL A 29 7.21 3.76 -14.90
C VAL A 29 6.88 4.29 -16.29
N SER A 30 5.98 3.60 -16.99
CA SER A 30 5.61 3.95 -18.37
C SER A 30 4.37 4.84 -18.45
N VAL A 31 3.57 4.92 -17.38
CA VAL A 31 2.32 5.71 -17.33
C VAL A 31 2.31 6.54 -16.04
N HIS A 32 2.04 7.84 -16.17
CA HIS A 32 1.80 8.73 -15.03
C HIS A 32 0.30 8.71 -14.68
N GLU A 33 -0.09 7.83 -13.77
CA GLU A 33 -1.41 7.86 -13.13
C GLU A 33 -1.35 8.71 -11.86
N THR A 34 -2.44 9.41 -11.56
CA THR A 34 -2.60 10.31 -10.40
C THR A 34 -2.72 9.57 -9.06
N THR A 35 -2.91 8.27 -9.09
CA THR A 35 -3.07 7.43 -7.90
C THR A 35 -2.48 6.07 -8.20
N ARG A 36 -1.36 5.70 -7.56
CA ARG A 36 -0.76 4.38 -7.71
C ARG A 36 -1.09 3.50 -6.52
N GLN A 37 -1.41 2.25 -6.82
CA GLN A 37 -1.60 1.25 -5.78
C GLN A 37 -0.24 0.79 -5.25
N GLY A 38 -0.14 0.61 -3.93
CA GLY A 38 0.99 -0.08 -3.33
C GLY A 38 1.16 -1.48 -3.93
N ALA A 39 2.39 -1.91 -4.10
CA ALA A 39 2.74 -3.22 -4.63
C ALA A 39 3.23 -4.13 -3.49
N SER A 40 3.37 -5.43 -3.78
CA SER A 40 3.83 -6.41 -2.80
C SER A 40 4.91 -7.31 -3.36
N ILE A 41 5.81 -7.75 -2.48
CA ILE A 41 6.75 -8.84 -2.73
C ILE A 41 6.30 -10.01 -1.85
N ARG A 42 6.13 -11.19 -2.45
CA ARG A 42 5.83 -12.44 -1.74
C ARG A 42 6.95 -13.44 -1.99
N VAL A 43 7.49 -14.00 -0.92
CA VAL A 43 8.44 -15.12 -0.95
C VAL A 43 7.73 -16.32 -0.33
N TYR A 44 7.84 -17.49 -0.96
CA TYR A 44 7.19 -18.71 -0.50
C TYR A 44 8.12 -19.91 -0.70
N ASP A 45 7.91 -20.94 0.11
CA ASP A 45 8.56 -22.23 -0.07
C ASP A 45 8.01 -22.91 -1.33
N TYR A 46 8.89 -23.33 -2.23
CA TYR A 46 8.53 -23.95 -3.51
C TYR A 46 7.65 -25.21 -3.34
N TYR A 47 7.92 -26.00 -2.30
CA TYR A 47 7.15 -27.23 -2.03
C TYR A 47 5.99 -27.02 -1.06
N ASN A 48 5.95 -25.88 -0.35
CA ASN A 48 4.87 -25.53 0.57
C ASN A 48 4.46 -24.05 0.45
N PRO A 49 3.64 -23.70 -0.56
CA PRO A 49 3.30 -22.30 -0.86
C PRO A 49 2.52 -21.57 0.24
N GLU A 50 1.90 -22.30 1.17
CA GLU A 50 1.22 -21.74 2.34
C GLU A 50 2.23 -21.10 3.30
N LYS A 51 3.44 -21.67 3.40
CA LYS A 51 4.57 -21.05 4.09
C LYS A 51 5.14 -19.91 3.26
N SER A 52 4.57 -18.74 3.45
CA SER A 52 4.96 -17.54 2.72
C SER A 52 5.05 -16.30 3.61
N CYS A 53 5.86 -15.36 3.17
CA CYS A 53 5.99 -14.04 3.77
C CYS A 53 5.74 -13.00 2.68
N MET A 54 4.95 -11.98 3.00
CA MET A 54 4.60 -10.91 2.09
C MET A 54 4.92 -9.56 2.73
N LYS A 55 5.52 -8.67 1.94
CA LYS A 55 5.79 -7.28 2.33
C LYS A 55 5.29 -6.33 1.26
N GLN A 56 4.61 -5.28 1.69
CA GLN A 56 4.13 -4.22 0.80
C GLN A 56 5.17 -3.11 0.67
N TYR A 57 5.20 -2.46 -0.49
CA TYR A 57 6.00 -1.28 -0.76
C TYR A 57 5.18 -0.28 -1.59
N SER A 58 5.40 1.00 -1.35
CA SER A 58 4.80 2.11 -2.06
C SER A 58 5.85 3.20 -2.27
N ILE A 59 5.60 4.11 -3.20
CA ILE A 59 6.41 5.30 -3.35
C ILE A 59 6.00 6.26 -2.24
N SER A 60 6.96 6.87 -1.55
CA SER A 60 6.78 7.62 -0.29
C SER A 60 5.73 8.74 -0.32
N THR A 61 5.29 9.17 -1.49
CA THR A 61 4.23 10.18 -1.67
C THR A 61 2.82 9.63 -1.51
N GLU A 62 2.64 8.31 -1.53
CA GLU A 62 1.34 7.65 -1.39
C GLU A 62 1.40 6.75 -0.17
N LYS A 63 0.65 7.10 0.89
CA LYS A 63 0.53 6.22 2.06
C LYS A 63 0.05 4.85 1.57
N ALA A 64 0.88 3.82 1.71
CA ALA A 64 0.54 2.44 1.35
C ALA A 64 -0.71 1.92 2.09
N ASN A 65 -1.05 2.54 3.21
CA ASN A 65 -2.14 2.13 4.09
C ASN A 65 -3.39 2.93 3.77
N THR A 66 -4.34 2.25 3.16
CA THR A 66 -5.64 2.76 2.74
C THR A 66 -6.73 2.40 3.73
N VAL A 67 -6.34 1.92 4.91
CA VAL A 67 -7.21 1.43 5.98
C VAL A 67 -6.85 2.13 7.29
N SER A 68 -7.86 2.68 7.96
CA SER A 68 -7.81 3.08 9.36
C SER A 68 -8.42 1.98 10.21
N MET A 69 -7.87 1.74 11.39
CA MET A 69 -8.37 0.74 12.33
C MET A 69 -8.89 1.45 13.58
N THR A 70 -10.19 1.35 13.83
CA THR A 70 -10.81 1.76 15.11
C THR A 70 -11.13 0.50 15.89
N SER A 71 -10.39 0.28 16.98
CA SER A 71 -10.47 -0.90 17.86
C SER A 71 -10.53 -2.25 17.12
N ASP A 72 -11.73 -2.72 16.77
CA ASP A 72 -11.99 -4.03 16.15
C ASP A 72 -12.55 -3.91 14.71
N GLN A 73 -12.64 -2.70 14.17
CA GLN A 73 -13.18 -2.45 12.83
C GLN A 73 -12.14 -1.78 11.92
N CYS A 74 -12.01 -2.35 10.72
CA CYS A 74 -11.21 -1.78 9.64
C CYS A 74 -12.11 -0.93 8.74
N GLN A 75 -11.72 0.34 8.54
CA GLN A 75 -12.41 1.24 7.62
C GLN A 75 -11.49 1.65 6.47
N CYS A 76 -12.00 1.58 5.24
CA CYS A 76 -11.31 2.11 4.07
C CYS A 76 -11.32 3.65 4.11
N VAL A 77 -10.13 4.27 4.00
CA VAL A 77 -9.94 5.74 4.05
C VAL A 77 -9.42 6.32 2.74
N GLN A 78 -9.39 5.53 1.66
CA GLN A 78 -8.87 5.95 0.35
C GLN A 78 -9.54 7.18 -0.25
N SER A 79 -10.80 7.45 0.12
CA SER A 79 -11.59 8.59 -0.36
C SER A 79 -11.67 9.76 0.62
N GLN A 80 -11.07 9.65 1.81
CA GLN A 80 -11.08 10.72 2.81
C GLN A 80 -9.91 11.67 2.55
N CYS A 81 -10.06 12.54 1.55
CA CYS A 81 -9.33 13.79 1.59
C CYS A 81 -10.01 14.67 2.63
N SER A 82 -9.31 14.99 3.72
CA SER A 82 -9.69 16.10 4.59
C SER A 82 -9.59 17.36 3.75
N GLN A 83 -10.71 17.76 3.12
CA GLN A 83 -10.84 19.14 2.69
C GLN A 83 -10.59 20.01 3.93
N PRO A 84 -9.79 21.08 3.84
CA PRO A 84 -9.74 22.05 4.92
C PRO A 84 -11.17 22.51 5.14
N VAL A 85 -11.74 22.15 6.28
CA VAL A 85 -13.01 22.72 6.72
C VAL A 85 -12.68 24.19 6.93
N ASP A 86 -13.36 25.11 6.24
CA ASP A 86 -13.24 26.53 6.53
C ASP A 86 -13.37 26.73 8.04
N ASP A 87 -12.42 27.44 8.66
CA ASP A 87 -12.30 27.59 10.12
C ASP A 87 -13.61 28.05 10.79
N GLU A 88 -14.48 28.72 10.04
CA GLU A 88 -15.81 29.13 10.48
C GLU A 88 -16.74 27.95 10.79
N LEU A 89 -16.77 26.90 9.96
CA LEU A 89 -17.65 25.74 10.15
C LEU A 89 -17.23 24.91 11.36
N CYS A 90 -15.92 24.85 11.65
CA CYS A 90 -15.39 24.11 12.78
C CYS A 90 -15.80 24.75 14.12
N ARG A 91 -15.88 26.09 14.17
CA ARG A 91 -16.34 26.83 15.36
C ARG A 91 -17.83 26.64 15.63
N THR A 92 -18.66 26.63 14.59
CA THR A 92 -20.12 26.44 14.75
C THR A 92 -20.45 25.03 15.25
N ALA A 93 -19.74 24.00 14.76
CA ALA A 93 -19.94 22.62 15.18
C ALA A 93 -19.55 22.36 16.66
N SER A 94 -18.47 22.99 17.16
CA SER A 94 -18.09 22.89 18.57
C SER A 94 -19.09 23.55 19.52
N THR A 95 -19.84 24.54 19.03
CA THR A 95 -20.85 25.26 19.82
C THR A 95 -22.15 24.44 19.95
N LEU A 96 -22.52 23.69 18.92
CA LEU A 96 -23.69 22.80 18.89
C LEU A 96 -23.48 21.47 19.63
N ALA A 97 -22.23 21.05 19.86
CA ALA A 97 -21.90 19.84 20.61
C ALA A 97 -21.81 20.05 22.14
N SER A 98 -22.11 21.28 22.61
CA SER A 98 -22.00 21.68 24.03
C SER A 98 -23.37 21.99 24.68
N GLU A 99 -24.48 21.65 24.03
CA GLU A 99 -25.84 21.66 24.61
C GLU A 99 -26.32 20.24 24.96
#